data_AF-A0A630N9X4-F1
#
_entry.id   AF-A0A630N9X4-F1
#
_cell.length_a   1.000
_cell.length_b   1.000
_cell.length_c   1.000
_cell.angle_alpha   90.00
_cell.angle_beta   90.00
_cell.angle_gamma   90.00
#
_symmetry.space_group_name_H-M   'P 1'
#
loop_
_entity.id
_entity.type
_entity.pdbx_description
1 polymer ?
#
loop_
_entity_poly.entity_id
_entity_poly.type
_entity_poly.pdbx_seq_one_letter_code
_entity_poly.pdbx_strand_id
1 'polypeptide(L)' 'MAKLPRRKCANKECRQWFHPIREGQIVCS' A
#
# COMPACT_ATOMS: atom_id res chain seq x y z
N MET A 1 11.60 -13.18 -4.07
CA MET A 1 11.34 -11.73 -4.03
C MET A 1 11.19 -11.29 -2.59
N ALA A 2 12.04 -10.39 -2.11
CA ALA A 2 11.82 -9.77 -0.80
C ALA A 2 10.51 -8.99 -0.86
N LYS A 3 9.54 -9.33 -0.01
CA LYS A 3 8.27 -8.59 0.06
C LYS A 3 8.60 -7.18 0.53
N LEU A 4 8.08 -6.18 -0.18
CA LEU A 4 8.23 -4.80 0.24
C LEU A 4 7.59 -4.60 1.64
N PRO A 5 8.16 -3.69 2.46
CA PRO A 5 7.59 -3.37 3.76
C PRO A 5 6.16 -2.86 3.60
N ARG A 6 5.32 -3.13 4.61
CA ARG A 6 3.94 -2.69 4.60
C ARG A 6 3.89 -1.17 4.50
N ARG A 7 3.06 -0.65 3.60
CA ARG A 7 2.75 0.77 3.47
C ARG A 7 1.30 1.02 3.85
N LYS A 8 1.01 2.23 4.31
CA LYS A 8 -0.35 2.68 4.63
C LYS A 8 -0.97 3.32 3.38
N CYS A 9 -2.22 2.99 3.05
CA CYS A 9 -2.91 3.59 1.91
C CYS A 9 -3.05 5.11 2.12
N ALA A 10 -2.74 5.88 1.08
CA ALA A 10 -2.82 7.34 1.09
C ALA A 10 -4.26 7.87 1.02
N ASN A 11 -5.22 7.02 0.62
CA ASN A 11 -6.64 7.36 0.67
C ASN A 11 -7.07 7.58 2.15
N LYS A 12 -7.63 8.77 2.42
CA LYS A 12 -8.05 9.22 3.76
C LYS A 12 -9.11 8.32 4.38
N GLU A 13 -9.97 7.73 3.56
CA GLU A 13 -11.05 6.84 4.00
C GLU A 13 -10.56 5.42 4.27
N CYS A 14 -9.66 4.89 3.44
CA CYS A 14 -9.14 3.53 3.63
C CYS A 14 -8.08 3.47 4.73
N ARG A 15 -6.96 4.21 4.60
CA ARG A 15 -5.83 4.20 5.55
C ARG A 15 -5.34 2.80 6.01
N GLN A 16 -5.65 1.74 5.27
CA GLN A 16 -5.26 0.37 5.61
C GLN A 16 -3.79 0.09 5.30
N TRP A 17 -3.22 -0.87 6.01
CA TRP A 17 -1.86 -1.36 5.78
C TRP A 17 -1.85 -2.49 4.75
N PHE A 18 -1.07 -2.33 3.68
CA PHE A 18 -0.95 -3.32 2.61
C PHE A 18 0.52 -3.60 2.29
N HIS A 19 0.79 -4.74 1.64
CA HIS A 19 2.10 -5.02 1.07
C HIS A 19 2.14 -4.53 -0.37
N PRO A 20 2.93 -3.49 -0.69
CA PRO A 20 3.03 -3.02 -2.04
C PRO A 20 3.71 -4.07 -2.93
N ILE A 21 3.22 -4.22 -4.16
CA ILE A 21 3.85 -5.03 -5.21
C ILE A 21 4.91 -4.20 -5.95
N ARG A 22 4.66 -2.89 -6.07
CA ARG A 22 5.55 -1.90 -6.71
C ARG A 22 5.50 -0.57 -5.97
N GLU A 23 6.53 0.25 -6.12
CA GLU A 23 6.54 1.59 -5.55
C GLU A 23 5.39 2.44 -6.11
N GLY A 24 4.76 3.23 -5.24
CA GLY A 24 3.61 4.05 -5.61
C GLY A 24 2.30 3.29 -5.85
N GLN A 25 2.23 1.99 -5.53
CA GLN A 25 0.98 1.24 -5.65
C GLN A 25 -0.10 1.84 -4.74
N ILE A 26 -1.20 2.30 -5.34
CA ILE A 26 -2.43 2.67 -4.67
C ILE A 26 -3.34 1.45 -4.72
N VAL A 27 -3.76 0.95 -3.56
CA VAL A 27 -4.67 -0.21 -3.42
C VAL A 27 -6.14 0.20 -3.30
N CYS A 28 -6.42 1.49 -3.18
CA CYS A 28 -7.75 2.04 -2.91
C CYS A 28 -8.17 2.87 -4.12
N SER A 29 -9.25 2.49 -4.81
CA SER A 29 -9.90 3.31 -5.84
C SER A 29 -10.78 4.38 -5.20
#